data_AF-A0A9D1WSL9-F1
#
_entry.id   AF-A0A9D1WSL9-F1
#
_cell.length_a   1.000
_cell.length_b   1.000
_cell.length_c   1.000
_cell.angle_alpha   90.00
_cell.angle_beta   90.00
_cell.angle_gamma   90.00
#
_symmetry.space_group_name_H-M   'P 1'
#
loop_
_entity.id
_entity.type
_entity.pdbx_description
1 polymer ?
#
loop_
_entity_poly.entity_id
_entity_poly.type
_entity_poly.pdbx_seq_one_letter_code
_entity_poly.pdbx_strand_id
1 'polypeptide(L)'
;MGKSKRLFLLGVGILGLAAMAYGLAGGFGCRPFRRLEASQITYASVWLTPPDWQFLIEDPTELAGYLREVVIYRQDDSYTEYAGQGVVFTLALADGTQLEVTAYNPFLIIDGVGYRTQYEPCEALNSYGNRLMREGAPVLLPKPPSLAVFSDGNEEGALLGGYSWQSQGPNGSQQTEKEEPVPLLEQKDFLVPLDTTCPAAELHFQEPPDAILEARCWREDAAGISEGQEVITHGFKLQLQNGLWIYEIQAQWEPENGCGGNAVYRFAVNRMV
;
A
#
# COMPACT_ATOMS: atom_id res chain seq x y z
N MET A 1 -8.68 -26.61 -32.81
CA MET A 1 -9.59 -26.25 -31.70
C MET A 1 -10.38 -25.01 -32.12
N GLY A 2 -11.68 -25.17 -32.35
CA GLY A 2 -12.47 -24.36 -33.31
C GLY A 2 -12.90 -22.97 -32.83
N LYS A 3 -13.08 -22.07 -33.82
CA LYS A 3 -13.58 -20.68 -33.71
C LYS A 3 -14.88 -20.53 -32.89
N SER A 4 -15.62 -21.62 -32.62
CA SER A 4 -16.85 -21.61 -31.83
C SER A 4 -16.65 -21.35 -30.33
N LYS A 5 -15.49 -21.70 -29.74
CA LYS A 5 -15.22 -21.44 -28.31
C LYS A 5 -14.96 -19.96 -27.99
N ARG A 6 -14.40 -19.20 -28.95
CA ARG A 6 -14.15 -17.75 -28.78
C ARG A 6 -15.42 -16.91 -28.86
N LEU A 7 -16.40 -17.35 -29.65
CA LEU A 7 -17.71 -16.69 -29.73
C LEU A 7 -18.55 -16.92 -28.46
N PHE A 8 -18.37 -18.06 -27.78
CA PHE A 8 -19.07 -18.37 -26.54
C PHE A 8 -18.58 -17.53 -25.35
N LEU A 9 -17.29 -17.21 -25.28
CA LEU A 9 -16.71 -16.35 -24.22
C LEU A 9 -17.07 -14.86 -24.38
N LEU A 10 -17.14 -14.35 -25.62
CA LEU A 10 -17.64 -12.99 -25.90
C LEU A 10 -19.15 -12.86 -25.65
N GLY A 11 -19.92 -13.93 -25.90
CA GLY A 11 -21.35 -13.96 -25.62
C GLY A 11 -21.68 -13.89 -24.12
N VAL A 12 -20.90 -14.55 -23.27
CA VAL A 12 -21.14 -14.57 -21.80
C VAL A 12 -20.80 -13.23 -21.14
N GLY A 13 -19.74 -12.53 -21.58
CA GLY A 13 -19.43 -11.18 -21.08
C GLY A 13 -20.50 -10.14 -21.46
N ILE A 14 -21.01 -10.19 -22.69
CA ILE A 14 -22.03 -9.25 -23.18
C ILE A 14 -23.42 -9.57 -22.60
N LEU A 15 -23.78 -10.86 -22.41
CA LEU A 15 -25.02 -11.24 -21.70
C LEU A 15 -24.95 -10.96 -20.19
N GLY A 16 -23.77 -11.04 -19.57
CA GLY A 16 -23.55 -10.61 -18.18
C GLY A 16 -23.76 -9.10 -18.01
N LEU A 17 -23.19 -8.30 -18.90
CA LEU A 17 -23.40 -6.84 -18.96
C LEU A 17 -24.86 -6.45 -19.25
N ALA A 18 -25.55 -7.18 -20.15
CA ALA A 18 -26.95 -6.91 -20.48
C ALA A 18 -27.93 -7.34 -19.37
N ALA A 19 -27.66 -8.45 -18.67
CA ALA A 19 -28.44 -8.86 -17.50
C ALA A 19 -28.21 -7.93 -16.30
N MET A 20 -26.99 -7.42 -16.14
CA MET A 20 -26.65 -6.38 -15.17
C MET A 20 -27.40 -5.08 -15.50
N ALA A 21 -27.44 -4.65 -16.76
CA ALA A 21 -28.21 -3.48 -17.20
C ALA A 21 -29.73 -3.62 -16.96
N TYR A 22 -30.31 -4.81 -17.10
CA TYR A 22 -31.75 -5.02 -16.86
C TYR A 22 -32.13 -5.09 -15.37
N GLY A 23 -31.23 -5.58 -14.51
CA GLY A 23 -31.41 -5.53 -13.04
C GLY A 23 -31.33 -4.11 -12.47
N LEU A 24 -30.60 -3.21 -13.14
CA LEU A 24 -30.38 -1.83 -12.69
C LEU A 24 -31.61 -0.90 -12.88
N ALA A 25 -32.59 -1.29 -13.71
CA ALA A 25 -33.76 -0.45 -14.02
C ALA A 25 -34.96 -0.65 -13.08
N GLY A 26 -34.99 -1.71 -12.28
CA GLY A 26 -36.03 -1.97 -11.28
C GLY A 26 -35.38 -2.25 -9.93
N GLY A 27 -35.92 -1.77 -8.81
CA GLY A 27 -35.31 -1.84 -7.47
C GLY A 27 -35.09 -3.23 -6.85
N PHE A 28 -34.77 -4.25 -7.65
CA PHE A 28 -34.35 -5.59 -7.23
C PHE A 28 -32.82 -5.65 -7.18
N GLY A 29 -32.27 -5.87 -5.99
CA GLY A 29 -30.82 -6.02 -5.82
C GLY A 29 -30.29 -7.28 -6.52
N CYS A 30 -29.04 -7.24 -6.97
CA CYS A 30 -28.36 -8.37 -7.60
C CYS A 30 -27.10 -8.78 -6.80
N ARG A 31 -26.75 -10.07 -6.85
CA ARG A 31 -25.56 -10.62 -6.19
C ARG A 31 -24.48 -10.92 -7.23
N PRO A 32 -23.54 -9.99 -7.50
CA PRO A 32 -22.61 -10.10 -8.62
C PRO A 32 -21.68 -11.31 -8.48
N PHE A 33 -21.25 -11.63 -7.26
CA PHE A 33 -20.29 -12.71 -7.00
C PHE A 33 -20.93 -14.00 -6.49
N ARG A 34 -22.24 -14.21 -6.65
CA ARG A 34 -22.98 -15.36 -6.08
C ARG A 34 -22.35 -16.72 -6.36
N ARG A 35 -21.61 -16.86 -7.47
CA ARG A 35 -20.97 -18.10 -7.91
C ARG A 35 -19.44 -18.14 -7.71
N LEU A 36 -18.86 -17.13 -7.06
CA LEU A 36 -17.42 -17.09 -6.81
C LEU A 36 -17.05 -18.16 -5.79
N GLU A 37 -16.19 -19.09 -6.20
CA GLU A 37 -15.59 -20.09 -5.33
C GLU A 37 -14.17 -19.68 -4.96
N ALA A 38 -13.75 -20.00 -3.73
CA ALA A 38 -12.39 -19.69 -3.26
C ALA A 38 -11.31 -20.35 -4.13
N SER A 39 -11.59 -21.55 -4.66
CA SER A 39 -10.72 -22.27 -5.59
C SER A 39 -10.45 -21.53 -6.91
N GLN A 40 -11.28 -20.54 -7.25
CA GLN A 40 -11.09 -19.72 -8.44
C GLN A 40 -10.16 -18.54 -8.18
N ILE A 41 -9.91 -18.17 -6.92
CA ILE A 41 -9.05 -17.04 -6.54
C ILE A 41 -7.62 -17.55 -6.43
N THR A 42 -6.74 -17.08 -7.32
CA THR A 42 -5.32 -17.45 -7.34
C THR A 42 -4.43 -16.44 -6.60
N TYR A 43 -4.94 -15.22 -6.39
CA TYR A 43 -4.29 -14.18 -5.61
C TYR A 43 -5.37 -13.28 -5.01
N ALA A 44 -5.15 -12.83 -3.79
CA ALA A 44 -5.97 -11.82 -3.15
C ALA A 44 -5.10 -10.92 -2.26
N SER A 45 -5.37 -9.62 -2.29
CA SER A 45 -4.85 -8.66 -1.32
C SER A 45 -5.92 -7.67 -0.93
N VAL A 46 -5.71 -7.01 0.21
CA VAL A 46 -6.58 -5.95 0.71
C VAL A 46 -5.77 -4.71 1.05
N TRP A 47 -6.25 -3.54 0.62
CA TRP A 47 -5.70 -2.23 0.96
C TRP A 47 -6.75 -1.43 1.75
N LEU A 48 -6.37 -0.91 2.91
CA LEU A 48 -7.25 -0.13 3.80
C LEU A 48 -6.93 1.35 3.64
N THR A 49 -7.90 2.20 3.31
CA THR A 49 -7.67 3.64 3.07
C THR A 49 -8.71 4.52 3.79
N PRO A 50 -8.35 5.22 4.89
CA PRO A 50 -7.15 5.04 5.73
C PRO A 50 -7.15 3.67 6.45
N PRO A 51 -6.05 3.15 7.04
CA PRO A 51 -4.75 3.78 7.35
C PRO A 51 -3.62 3.60 6.31
N ASP A 52 -3.95 3.31 5.06
CA ASP A 52 -3.00 3.13 3.94
C ASP A 52 -2.08 1.90 4.06
N TRP A 53 -2.62 0.80 4.60
CA TRP A 53 -1.94 -0.47 4.75
C TRP A 53 -2.47 -1.54 3.80
N GLN A 54 -1.55 -2.28 3.16
CA GLN A 54 -1.87 -3.37 2.25
C GLN A 54 -1.40 -4.72 2.81
N PHE A 55 -2.25 -5.74 2.70
CA PHE A 55 -2.02 -7.08 3.22
C PHE A 55 -2.27 -8.15 2.15
N LEU A 56 -1.49 -9.22 2.20
CA LEU A 56 -1.75 -10.44 1.45
C LEU A 56 -2.87 -11.23 2.13
N ILE A 57 -3.77 -11.79 1.33
CA ILE A 57 -4.78 -12.75 1.80
C ILE A 57 -4.33 -14.13 1.36
N GLU A 58 -3.69 -14.87 2.27
CA GLU A 58 -3.14 -16.20 2.00
C GLU A 58 -4.25 -17.25 1.76
N ASP A 59 -5.34 -17.18 2.54
CA ASP A 59 -6.53 -18.01 2.37
C ASP A 59 -7.76 -17.17 1.98
N PRO A 60 -8.18 -17.20 0.70
CA PRO A 60 -9.32 -16.43 0.22
C PRO A 60 -10.68 -17.07 0.54
N THR A 61 -10.74 -18.15 1.33
CA THR A 61 -11.98 -18.89 1.62
C THR A 61 -13.05 -18.01 2.26
N GLU A 62 -12.70 -17.25 3.29
CA GLU A 62 -13.63 -16.34 3.95
C GLU A 62 -14.03 -15.16 3.05
N LEU A 63 -13.06 -14.59 2.33
CA LEU A 63 -13.28 -13.51 1.38
C LEU A 63 -14.31 -13.88 0.31
N ALA A 64 -14.17 -15.05 -0.31
CA ALA A 64 -15.15 -15.57 -1.27
C ALA A 64 -16.53 -15.74 -0.63
N GLY A 65 -16.57 -16.16 0.65
CA GLY A 65 -17.79 -16.19 1.46
C GLY A 65 -18.48 -14.83 1.54
N TYR A 66 -17.76 -13.79 1.95
CA TYR A 66 -18.29 -12.44 2.07
C TYR A 66 -18.71 -11.84 0.73
N LEU A 67 -17.89 -12.01 -0.32
CA LEU A 67 -18.19 -11.51 -1.66
C LEU A 67 -19.49 -12.12 -2.23
N ARG A 68 -19.78 -13.40 -1.99
CA ARG A 68 -21.03 -14.05 -2.45
C ARG A 68 -22.29 -13.45 -1.85
N GLU A 69 -22.20 -12.84 -0.68
CA GLU A 69 -23.34 -12.27 0.04
C GLU A 69 -23.64 -10.82 -0.33
N VAL A 70 -22.72 -10.11 -0.98
CA VAL A 70 -22.95 -8.70 -1.35
C VAL A 70 -24.10 -8.56 -2.34
N VAL A 71 -24.93 -7.56 -2.10
CA VAL A 71 -26.08 -7.20 -2.93
C VAL A 71 -25.89 -5.77 -3.40
N ILE A 72 -25.82 -5.55 -4.71
CA ILE A 72 -25.77 -4.22 -5.32
C ILE A 72 -27.14 -3.84 -5.88
N TYR A 73 -27.41 -2.54 -5.92
CA TYR A 73 -28.61 -1.93 -6.49
C TYR A 73 -28.21 -1.04 -7.67
N ARG A 74 -28.80 0.16 -7.76
CA ARG A 74 -28.46 1.17 -8.77
C ARG A 74 -27.00 1.61 -8.68
N GLN A 75 -26.43 1.96 -9.83
CA GLN A 75 -25.19 2.73 -9.88
C GLN A 75 -25.37 4.07 -9.17
N ASP A 76 -24.32 4.50 -8.48
CA ASP A 76 -24.30 5.73 -7.70
C ASP A 76 -22.84 6.18 -7.55
N ASP A 77 -22.54 7.42 -7.92
CA ASP A 77 -21.22 8.05 -7.92
C ASP A 77 -21.00 9.03 -6.75
N SER A 78 -21.98 9.18 -5.86
CA SER A 78 -21.87 10.05 -4.68
C SER A 78 -20.85 9.57 -3.65
N TYR A 79 -20.27 8.38 -3.84
CA TYR A 79 -19.13 7.90 -3.05
C TYR A 79 -17.87 8.76 -3.23
N THR A 80 -17.76 9.52 -4.33
CA THR A 80 -16.60 10.40 -4.60
C THR A 80 -16.49 11.57 -3.61
N GLU A 81 -17.62 11.96 -3.00
CA GLU A 81 -17.69 13.00 -1.96
C GLU A 81 -17.83 12.40 -0.55
N TYR A 82 -17.90 11.06 -0.45
CA TYR A 82 -18.05 10.39 0.83
C TYR A 82 -16.71 10.35 1.56
N ALA A 83 -16.76 10.56 2.88
CA ALA A 83 -15.62 10.47 3.77
C ALA A 83 -15.79 9.27 4.70
N GLY A 84 -14.82 8.37 4.68
CA GLY A 84 -14.78 7.16 5.51
C GLY A 84 -13.60 6.29 5.12
N GLN A 85 -13.59 5.06 5.61
CA GLN A 85 -12.60 4.06 5.21
C GLN A 85 -13.09 3.23 4.01
N GLY A 86 -12.30 3.22 2.94
CA GLY A 86 -12.38 2.24 1.87
C GLY A 86 -11.58 0.97 2.20
N VAL A 87 -12.15 -0.19 1.91
CA VAL A 87 -11.46 -1.48 1.98
C VAL A 87 -11.43 -2.08 0.58
N VAL A 88 -10.28 -1.97 -0.07
CA VAL A 88 -10.07 -2.31 -1.49
C VAL A 88 -9.49 -3.71 -1.59
N PHE A 89 -10.25 -4.64 -2.15
CA PHE A 89 -9.79 -6.00 -2.45
C PHE A 89 -9.35 -6.11 -3.89
N THR A 90 -8.13 -6.59 -4.13
CA THR A 90 -7.63 -6.92 -5.47
C THR A 90 -7.54 -8.42 -5.61
N LEU A 91 -8.22 -8.99 -6.60
CA LEU A 91 -8.24 -10.42 -6.89
C LEU A 91 -7.64 -10.72 -8.26
N ALA A 92 -6.91 -11.83 -8.37
CA ALA A 92 -6.71 -12.52 -9.64
C ALA A 92 -7.41 -13.87 -9.61
N LEU A 93 -8.10 -14.20 -10.70
CA LEU A 93 -8.83 -15.45 -10.85
C LEU A 93 -8.09 -16.42 -11.79
N ALA A 94 -8.37 -17.71 -11.63
CA ALA A 94 -7.77 -18.79 -12.41
C ALA A 94 -8.05 -18.72 -13.92
N ASP A 95 -9.08 -17.99 -14.33
CA ASP A 95 -9.39 -17.74 -15.75
C ASP A 95 -8.64 -16.53 -16.34
N GLY A 96 -7.79 -15.88 -15.54
CA GLY A 96 -7.01 -14.70 -15.90
C GLY A 96 -7.71 -13.37 -15.65
N THR A 97 -8.96 -13.38 -15.16
CA THR A 97 -9.68 -12.16 -14.76
C THR A 97 -8.99 -11.51 -13.56
N GLN A 98 -8.86 -10.18 -13.61
CA GLN A 98 -8.55 -9.36 -12.44
C GLN A 98 -9.78 -8.57 -12.02
N LEU A 99 -9.96 -8.40 -10.72
CA LEU A 99 -11.10 -7.71 -10.15
C LEU A 99 -10.65 -6.81 -9.00
N GLU A 100 -11.16 -5.58 -8.98
CA GLU A 100 -11.08 -4.70 -7.82
C GLU A 100 -12.46 -4.52 -7.20
N VAL A 101 -12.59 -4.81 -5.89
CA VAL A 101 -13.82 -4.61 -5.12
C VAL A 101 -13.53 -3.74 -3.92
N THR A 102 -14.11 -2.54 -3.89
CA THR A 102 -14.00 -1.66 -2.71
C THR A 102 -15.28 -1.72 -1.89
N ALA A 103 -15.17 -2.17 -0.63
CA ALA A 103 -16.20 -2.02 0.36
C ALA A 103 -16.11 -0.61 0.97
N TYR A 104 -17.11 0.23 0.68
CA TYR A 104 -17.15 1.62 1.12
C TYR A 104 -18.56 2.02 1.54
N ASN A 105 -19.06 1.35 2.58
CA ASN A 105 -20.45 1.43 3.03
C ASN A 105 -20.96 2.88 3.13
N PRO A 106 -22.08 3.26 2.48
CA PRO A 106 -23.12 2.43 1.84
C PRO A 106 -22.93 2.14 0.33
N PHE A 107 -21.68 2.06 -0.12
CA PHE A 107 -21.32 1.79 -1.49
C PHE A 107 -20.46 0.53 -1.63
N LEU A 108 -20.62 -0.14 -2.77
CA LEU A 108 -19.69 -1.15 -3.25
C LEU A 108 -19.19 -0.67 -4.62
N ILE A 109 -17.88 -0.55 -4.78
CA ILE A 109 -17.26 -0.19 -6.06
C ILE A 109 -16.66 -1.45 -6.66
N ILE A 110 -17.00 -1.75 -7.90
CA ILE A 110 -16.48 -2.90 -8.64
C ILE A 110 -15.83 -2.36 -9.91
N ASP A 111 -14.51 -2.58 -10.06
CA ASP A 111 -13.69 -2.09 -11.18
C ASP A 111 -13.94 -0.59 -11.49
N GLY A 112 -13.94 0.24 -10.44
CA GLY A 112 -14.18 1.68 -10.53
C GLY A 112 -15.64 2.10 -10.70
N VAL A 113 -16.59 1.18 -10.81
CA VAL A 113 -18.03 1.50 -10.93
C VAL A 113 -18.71 1.36 -9.57
N GLY A 114 -19.25 2.47 -9.04
CA GLY A 114 -19.94 2.50 -7.75
C GLY A 114 -21.40 2.11 -7.81
N TYR A 115 -21.86 1.37 -6.79
CA TYR A 115 -23.24 0.95 -6.61
C TYR A 115 -23.70 1.18 -5.17
N ARG A 116 -24.98 1.48 -4.99
CA ARG A 116 -25.61 1.31 -3.67
C ARG A 116 -25.59 -0.17 -3.30
N THR A 117 -25.31 -0.48 -2.04
CA THR A 117 -25.22 -1.86 -1.56
C THR A 117 -26.05 -2.09 -0.30
N GLN A 118 -26.37 -3.34 -0.01
CA GLN A 118 -26.93 -3.71 1.29
C GLN A 118 -25.87 -3.51 2.38
N TYR A 119 -26.27 -2.89 3.48
CA TYR A 119 -25.36 -2.51 4.57
C TYR A 119 -24.60 -3.71 5.13
N GLU A 120 -25.29 -4.74 5.62
CA GLU A 120 -24.65 -5.83 6.39
C GLU A 120 -23.59 -6.61 5.60
N PRO A 121 -23.80 -7.03 4.33
CA PRO A 121 -22.75 -7.71 3.57
C PRO A 121 -21.56 -6.82 3.24
N CYS A 122 -21.78 -5.53 2.97
CA CYS A 122 -20.70 -4.59 2.72
C CYS A 122 -19.88 -4.32 3.98
N GLU A 123 -20.56 -4.17 5.11
CA GLU A 123 -19.94 -4.01 6.42
C GLU A 123 -19.11 -5.24 6.82
N ALA A 124 -19.58 -6.45 6.47
CA ALA A 124 -18.83 -7.68 6.71
C ALA A 124 -17.48 -7.70 5.95
N LEU A 125 -17.44 -7.20 4.71
CA LEU A 125 -16.19 -7.04 3.96
C LEU A 125 -15.27 -6.00 4.60
N ASN A 126 -15.81 -4.84 5.00
CA ASN A 126 -15.03 -3.82 5.69
C ASN A 126 -14.42 -4.38 6.99
N SER A 127 -15.24 -5.03 7.80
CA SER A 127 -14.84 -5.68 9.05
C SER A 127 -13.78 -6.77 8.83
N TYR A 128 -13.85 -7.52 7.73
CA TYR A 128 -12.86 -8.53 7.36
C TYR A 128 -11.50 -7.91 7.08
N GLY A 129 -11.42 -6.84 6.28
CA GLY A 129 -10.16 -6.13 6.03
C GLY A 129 -9.51 -5.61 7.32
N ASN A 130 -10.30 -4.99 8.21
CA ASN A 130 -9.82 -4.55 9.52
C ASN A 130 -9.42 -5.70 10.45
N ARG A 131 -10.06 -6.87 10.32
CA ARG A 131 -9.68 -8.06 11.09
C ARG A 131 -8.31 -8.59 10.66
N LEU A 132 -8.04 -8.65 9.36
CA LEU A 132 -6.73 -9.07 8.82
C LEU A 132 -5.59 -8.20 9.38
N MET A 133 -5.78 -6.88 9.43
CA MET A 133 -4.82 -5.97 10.05
C MET A 133 -4.58 -6.29 11.54
N ARG A 134 -5.66 -6.50 12.32
CA ARG A 134 -5.54 -6.83 13.76
C ARG A 134 -4.91 -8.19 14.03
N GLU A 135 -5.10 -9.14 13.11
CA GLU A 135 -4.57 -10.50 13.22
C GLU A 135 -3.14 -10.63 12.68
N GLY A 136 -2.56 -9.54 12.14
CA GLY A 136 -1.19 -9.52 11.64
C GLY A 136 -1.02 -10.27 10.32
N ALA A 137 -2.00 -10.13 9.40
CA ALA A 137 -1.86 -10.65 8.05
C ALA A 137 -0.56 -10.17 7.39
N PRO A 138 0.07 -10.95 6.50
CA PRO A 138 1.35 -10.58 5.91
C PRO A 138 1.24 -9.24 5.17
N VAL A 139 2.11 -8.30 5.54
CA VAL A 139 2.16 -6.97 4.91
C VAL A 139 2.69 -7.11 3.48
N LEU A 140 2.04 -6.40 2.56
CA LEU A 140 2.54 -6.19 1.21
C LEU A 140 3.10 -4.77 1.11
N LEU A 141 4.36 -4.66 0.73
CA LEU A 141 5.06 -3.39 0.53
C LEU A 141 5.23 -3.14 -0.97
N PRO A 142 4.20 -2.68 -1.71
CA PRO A 142 4.35 -2.42 -3.15
C PRO A 142 5.38 -1.33 -3.47
N LYS A 143 5.73 -0.50 -2.46
CA LYS A 143 6.71 0.57 -2.50
C LYS A 143 7.53 0.60 -1.19
N PRO A 144 8.67 1.30 -1.17
CA PRO A 144 9.43 1.50 0.07
C PRO A 144 8.55 2.08 1.20
N PRO A 145 8.61 1.54 2.43
CA PRO A 145 7.91 2.11 3.58
C PRO A 145 8.38 3.54 3.87
N SER A 146 7.53 4.39 4.45
CA SER A 146 7.99 5.70 4.93
C SER A 146 8.89 5.55 6.16
N LEU A 147 9.81 6.50 6.33
CA LEU A 147 10.60 6.67 7.54
C LEU A 147 10.31 8.03 8.15
N ALA A 148 10.19 8.09 9.47
CA ALA A 148 10.25 9.32 10.25
C ALA A 148 11.39 9.27 11.27
N VAL A 149 11.90 10.43 11.65
CA VAL A 149 12.89 10.59 12.71
C VAL A 149 12.24 11.22 13.94
N PHE A 150 12.41 10.58 15.09
CA PHE A 150 11.85 11.02 16.36
C PHE A 150 12.94 11.42 17.35
N SER A 151 12.83 12.61 17.94
CA SER A 151 13.73 13.07 18.99
C SER A 151 13.05 14.14 19.84
N ASP A 152 13.25 14.09 21.16
CA ASP A 152 12.73 15.09 22.11
C ASP A 152 11.21 15.34 22.03
N GLY A 153 10.43 14.29 21.74
CA GLY A 153 8.97 14.39 21.60
C GLY A 153 8.49 14.93 20.25
N ASN A 154 9.41 15.30 19.35
CA ASN A 154 9.12 15.77 18.00
C ASN A 154 9.40 14.66 16.97
N GLU A 155 8.66 14.69 15.88
CA GLU A 155 8.77 13.74 14.76
C GLU A 155 8.80 14.52 13.45
N GLU A 156 9.67 14.11 12.52
CA GLU A 156 9.74 14.68 11.18
C GLU A 156 9.89 13.58 10.13
N GLY A 157 9.21 13.75 8.99
CA GLY A 157 9.25 12.77 7.91
C GLY A 157 10.59 12.80 7.18
N ALA A 158 11.17 11.62 6.92
CA ALA A 158 12.33 11.52 6.05
C ALA A 158 11.90 11.53 4.58
N LEU A 159 12.68 12.21 3.75
CA LEU A 159 12.52 12.19 2.30
C LEU A 159 13.00 10.84 1.75
N LEU A 160 12.13 10.14 1.01
CA LEU A 160 12.52 8.98 0.22
C LEU A 160 13.41 9.44 -0.95
N GLY A 161 14.64 8.93 -0.97
CA GLY A 161 15.63 9.14 -2.03
C GLY A 161 15.59 8.02 -3.08
N GLY A 162 16.77 7.64 -3.56
CA GLY A 162 16.90 6.54 -4.53
C GLY A 162 16.53 5.19 -3.92
N TYR A 163 15.97 4.31 -4.74
CA TYR A 163 15.60 2.97 -4.31
C TYR A 163 15.60 1.98 -5.48
N SER A 164 15.66 0.69 -5.14
CA SER A 164 15.43 -0.41 -6.07
C SER A 164 14.47 -1.38 -5.39
N TRP A 165 13.24 -1.44 -5.90
CA TRP A 165 12.14 -2.13 -5.25
C TRP A 165 11.51 -3.17 -6.17
N GLN A 166 11.41 -4.39 -5.68
CA GLN A 166 10.65 -5.45 -6.33
C GLN A 166 9.24 -5.46 -5.76
N SER A 167 8.25 -5.60 -6.63
CA SER A 167 6.87 -5.90 -6.24
C SER A 167 6.30 -7.01 -7.12
N GLN A 168 5.38 -7.77 -6.55
CA GLN A 168 4.67 -8.83 -7.27
C GLN A 168 3.20 -8.44 -7.47
N GLY A 169 2.81 -8.36 -8.74
CA GLY A 169 1.42 -8.09 -9.11
C GLY A 169 0.52 -9.32 -8.98
N PRO A 170 -0.81 -9.13 -9.10
CA PRO A 170 -1.81 -10.18 -8.89
C PRO A 170 -1.65 -11.43 -9.77
N ASN A 171 -1.05 -11.30 -10.95
CA ASN A 171 -0.83 -12.42 -11.89
C ASN A 171 0.51 -13.15 -11.67
N GLY A 172 1.20 -12.88 -10.56
CA GLY A 172 2.58 -13.34 -10.33
C GLY A 172 3.62 -12.63 -11.19
N SER A 173 3.24 -11.55 -11.88
CA SER A 173 4.19 -10.71 -12.62
C SER A 173 5.04 -9.93 -11.63
N GLN A 174 6.35 -10.15 -11.68
CA GLN A 174 7.30 -9.33 -10.92
C GLN A 174 7.63 -8.06 -11.69
N GLN A 175 7.68 -6.94 -10.98
CA GLN A 175 8.15 -5.67 -11.48
C GLN A 175 9.26 -5.18 -10.57
N THR A 176 10.25 -4.51 -11.16
CA THR A 176 11.29 -3.82 -10.42
C THR A 176 11.22 -2.35 -10.78
N GLU A 177 10.88 -1.53 -9.79
CA GLU A 177 10.94 -0.08 -9.88
C GLU A 177 12.30 0.39 -9.36
N LYS A 178 12.90 1.33 -10.07
CA LYS A 178 14.17 1.94 -9.66
C LYS A 178 14.04 3.45 -9.76
N GLU A 179 14.39 4.11 -8.68
CA GLU A 179 14.56 5.56 -8.64
C GLU A 179 16.04 5.84 -8.41
N GLU A 180 16.66 6.58 -9.33
CA GLU A 180 18.07 6.92 -9.22
C GLU A 180 18.27 7.93 -8.07
N PRO A 181 19.31 7.77 -7.24
CA PRO A 181 19.57 8.70 -6.15
C PRO A 181 19.92 10.08 -6.71
N VAL A 182 19.12 11.10 -6.38
CA VAL A 182 19.46 12.47 -6.76
C VAL A 182 20.51 13.04 -5.78
N PRO A 183 21.45 13.89 -6.23
CA PRO A 183 22.49 14.45 -5.38
C PRO A 183 21.95 15.19 -4.16
N LEU A 184 22.62 15.06 -3.01
CA LEU A 184 22.23 15.66 -1.74
C LEU A 184 21.97 17.18 -1.84
N LEU A 185 22.81 17.88 -2.60
CA LEU A 185 22.74 19.34 -2.77
C LEU A 185 21.44 19.80 -3.43
N GLU A 186 20.84 18.97 -4.27
CA GLU A 186 19.59 19.30 -4.98
C GLU A 186 18.35 19.03 -4.11
N GLN A 187 18.49 18.20 -3.07
CA GLN A 187 17.39 17.81 -2.19
C GLN A 187 17.33 18.56 -0.86
N LYS A 188 18.43 19.22 -0.46
CA LYS A 188 18.54 19.83 0.87
C LYS A 188 17.44 20.84 1.17
N ASP A 189 16.97 21.57 0.16
CA ASP A 189 15.96 22.62 0.33
C ASP A 189 14.55 22.04 0.60
N PHE A 190 14.37 20.73 0.43
CA PHE A 190 13.13 20.01 0.79
C PHE A 190 13.19 19.38 2.19
N LEU A 191 14.36 19.39 2.84
CA LEU A 191 14.52 18.82 4.17
C LEU A 191 14.11 19.84 5.22
N VAL A 192 13.11 19.50 6.03
CA VAL A 192 12.74 20.25 7.22
C VAL A 192 13.63 19.77 8.38
N PRO A 193 14.44 20.64 9.01
CA PRO A 193 15.25 20.22 10.14
C PRO A 193 14.41 19.91 11.37
N LEU A 194 14.62 18.72 11.95
CA LEU A 194 14.14 18.39 13.28
C LEU A 194 15.04 19.07 14.33
N ASP A 195 14.51 20.04 15.07
CA ASP A 195 15.20 20.66 16.20
C ASP A 195 15.14 19.75 17.43
N THR A 196 16.27 19.50 18.07
CA THR A 196 16.34 18.63 19.27
C THR A 196 17.48 19.03 20.21
N THR A 197 17.33 18.74 21.50
CA THR A 197 18.42 18.82 22.49
C THR A 197 19.04 17.45 22.81
N CYS A 198 18.40 16.36 22.36
CA CYS A 198 18.83 15.00 22.64
C CYS A 198 20.08 14.61 21.82
N PRO A 199 21.00 13.80 22.39
CA PRO A 199 22.15 13.28 21.65
C PRO A 199 21.82 12.12 20.71
N ALA A 200 20.56 11.70 20.65
CA ALA A 200 20.12 10.57 19.84
C ALA A 200 18.73 10.82 19.25
N ALA A 201 18.46 10.14 18.15
CA ALA A 201 17.14 10.04 17.54
C ALA A 201 16.75 8.58 17.32
N GLU A 202 15.45 8.33 17.24
CA GLU A 202 14.88 7.05 16.88
C GLU A 202 14.38 7.10 15.43
N LEU A 203 14.59 6.02 14.69
CA LEU A 203 14.11 5.82 13.33
C LEU A 203 12.78 5.06 13.42
N HIS A 204 11.69 5.69 13.01
CA HIS A 204 10.35 5.12 13.02
C HIS A 204 9.95 4.80 11.59
N PHE A 205 10.22 3.57 11.16
CA PHE A 205 9.75 3.06 9.88
C PHE A 205 8.27 2.66 9.99
N GLN A 206 7.51 2.91 8.92
CA GLN A 206 6.14 2.40 8.80
C GLN A 206 6.13 0.87 8.94
N GLU A 207 7.02 0.19 8.23
CA GLU A 207 7.32 -1.23 8.39
C GLU A 207 8.85 -1.38 8.63
N PRO A 208 9.29 -1.98 9.75
CA PRO A 208 10.71 -2.12 10.06
C PRO A 208 11.49 -2.86 8.94
N PRO A 209 12.69 -2.40 8.56
CA PRO A 209 13.55 -3.14 7.65
C PRO A 209 14.19 -4.34 8.33
N ASP A 210 14.56 -5.33 7.51
CA ASP A 210 15.37 -6.47 7.95
C ASP A 210 16.78 -6.02 8.35
N ALA A 211 17.31 -5.00 7.66
CA ALA A 211 18.62 -4.43 7.95
C ALA A 211 18.72 -2.95 7.63
N ILE A 212 19.45 -2.21 8.48
CA ILE A 212 20.08 -0.94 8.08
C ILE A 212 21.43 -1.31 7.49
N LEU A 213 21.61 -1.00 6.21
CA LEU A 213 22.83 -1.31 5.46
C LEU A 213 23.92 -0.27 5.70
N GLU A 214 23.54 1.01 5.73
CA GLU A 214 24.46 2.13 5.91
C GLU A 214 23.73 3.31 6.57
N ALA A 215 24.45 4.03 7.43
CA ALA A 215 24.00 5.29 8.00
C ALA A 215 25.14 6.32 7.94
N ARG A 216 24.88 7.46 7.31
CA ARG A 216 25.88 8.51 7.13
C ARG A 216 25.31 9.88 7.46
N CYS A 217 26.18 10.82 7.78
CA CYS A 217 25.82 12.23 7.94
C CYS A 217 26.79 13.19 7.26
N TRP A 218 26.27 14.33 6.84
CA TRP A 218 27.00 15.42 6.20
C TRP A 218 26.64 16.74 6.87
N ARG A 219 27.62 17.64 6.90
CA ARG A 219 27.41 19.03 7.27
C ARG A 219 27.59 19.90 6.05
N GLU A 220 26.74 20.89 5.88
CA GLU A 220 26.99 21.97 4.92
C GLU A 220 27.71 23.11 5.64
N ASP A 221 28.80 23.57 5.07
CA ASP A 221 29.47 24.80 5.50
C ASP A 221 29.79 25.69 4.29
N ALA A 222 30.52 26.79 4.52
CA ALA A 222 30.84 27.75 3.48
C ALA A 222 31.66 27.16 2.31
N ALA A 223 32.30 25.99 2.49
CA ALA A 223 33.03 25.28 1.45
C ALA A 223 32.14 24.28 0.67
N GLY A 224 30.87 24.13 1.05
CA GLY A 224 29.92 23.18 0.48
C GLY A 224 29.59 22.04 1.45
N ILE A 225 29.18 20.90 0.90
CA ILE A 225 28.85 19.71 1.68
C ILE A 225 30.14 18.98 2.05
N SER A 226 30.28 18.61 3.33
CA SER A 226 31.42 17.86 3.86
C SER A 226 31.57 16.47 3.20
N GLU A 227 32.67 15.78 3.49
CA GLU A 227 32.70 14.33 3.28
C GLU A 227 31.72 13.64 4.23
N GLY A 228 31.06 12.59 3.76
CA GLY A 228 30.06 11.85 4.55
C GLY A 228 30.72 11.01 5.63
N GLN A 229 30.30 11.21 6.88
CA GLN A 229 30.81 10.49 8.04
C GLN A 229 29.86 9.34 8.40
N GLU A 230 30.42 8.21 8.83
CA GLU A 230 29.62 7.09 9.33
C GLU A 230 28.92 7.46 10.64
N VAL A 231 27.69 7.01 10.80
CA VAL A 231 26.89 7.27 11.99
C VAL A 231 26.69 5.99 12.78
N ILE A 232 26.94 6.06 14.08
CA ILE A 232 26.75 4.93 14.98
C ILE A 232 25.26 4.66 15.17
N THR A 233 24.82 3.46 14.80
CA THR A 233 23.46 2.97 15.02
C THR A 233 23.44 1.82 16.04
N HIS A 234 22.38 1.78 16.86
CA HIS A 234 22.08 0.65 17.75
C HIS A 234 20.62 0.26 17.54
N GLY A 235 20.38 -0.74 16.69
CA GLY A 235 19.05 -1.00 16.14
C GLY A 235 18.55 0.23 15.39
N PHE A 236 17.35 0.69 15.69
CA PHE A 236 16.75 1.89 15.10
C PHE A 236 17.08 3.19 15.84
N LYS A 237 18.16 3.21 16.63
CA LYS A 237 18.63 4.42 17.32
C LYS A 237 19.90 4.94 16.69
N LEU A 238 19.94 6.25 16.47
CA LEU A 238 21.04 6.94 15.80
C LEU A 238 21.67 7.98 16.73
N GLN A 239 23.01 8.04 16.78
CA GLN A 239 23.72 9.10 17.50
C GLN A 239 23.82 10.39 16.67
N LEU A 240 23.41 11.51 17.26
CA LEU A 240 23.34 12.80 16.59
C LEU A 240 24.59 13.65 16.82
N GLN A 241 25.09 14.24 15.74
CA GLN A 241 26.11 15.28 15.76
C GLN A 241 25.53 16.62 16.25
N ASN A 242 26.38 17.46 16.85
CA ASN A 242 25.98 18.79 17.30
C ASN A 242 25.83 19.76 16.12
N GLY A 243 24.77 20.58 16.14
CA GLY A 243 24.42 21.54 15.08
C GLY A 243 23.52 20.93 13.99
N LEU A 244 23.42 21.62 12.86
CA LEU A 244 22.63 21.19 11.70
C LEU A 244 23.41 20.20 10.83
N TRP A 245 22.86 19.00 10.71
CA TRP A 245 23.40 17.90 9.90
C TRP A 245 22.31 17.24 9.08
N ILE A 246 22.68 16.77 7.89
CA ILE A 246 21.83 15.92 7.07
C ILE A 246 22.27 14.48 7.28
N TYR A 247 21.30 13.59 7.49
CA TYR A 247 21.50 12.16 7.68
C TYR A 247 20.92 11.40 6.49
N GLU A 248 21.56 10.30 6.13
CA GLU A 248 21.10 9.36 5.12
C GLU A 248 21.11 7.96 5.72
N ILE A 249 20.00 7.25 5.56
CA ILE A 249 19.83 5.87 6.01
C ILE A 249 19.54 5.01 4.78
N GLN A 250 20.38 4.01 4.53
CA GLN A 250 20.10 2.97 3.57
C GLN A 250 19.57 1.74 4.30
N ALA A 251 18.39 1.28 3.92
CA ALA A 251 17.70 0.16 4.54
C ALA A 251 17.28 -0.89 3.50
N GLN A 252 17.13 -2.13 3.96
CA GLN A 252 16.78 -3.29 3.16
C GLN A 252 15.56 -4.02 3.74
N TRP A 253 14.69 -4.46 2.83
CA TRP A 253 13.61 -5.41 3.07
C TRP A 253 13.79 -6.60 2.14
N GLU A 254 13.86 -7.80 2.70
CA GLU A 254 13.87 -9.05 1.95
C GLU A 254 12.48 -9.31 1.36
N PRO A 255 12.38 -9.78 0.11
CA PRO A 255 11.09 -9.89 -0.59
C PRO A 255 10.30 -11.15 -0.18
N GLU A 256 10.06 -11.36 1.11
CA GLU A 256 9.40 -12.56 1.65
C GLU A 256 8.01 -12.79 1.04
N ASN A 257 7.21 -11.73 0.90
CA ASN A 257 5.88 -11.78 0.27
C ASN A 257 5.90 -11.39 -1.21
N GLY A 258 7.06 -11.50 -1.87
CA GLY A 258 7.28 -11.09 -3.26
C GLY A 258 7.53 -9.59 -3.44
N CYS A 259 7.50 -8.82 -2.35
CA CYS A 259 7.72 -7.38 -2.33
C CYS A 259 8.84 -7.00 -1.36
N GLY A 260 9.83 -6.23 -1.81
CA GLY A 260 10.98 -5.83 -1.00
C GLY A 260 12.09 -5.21 -1.85
N GLY A 261 13.13 -4.72 -1.20
CA GLY A 261 14.27 -4.09 -1.88
C GLY A 261 15.05 -3.17 -0.97
N ASN A 262 15.80 -2.27 -1.60
CA ASN A 262 16.64 -1.29 -0.90
C ASN A 262 16.08 0.11 -1.12
N ALA A 263 16.08 0.92 -0.07
CA ALA A 263 15.70 2.32 -0.13
C ALA A 263 16.65 3.20 0.66
N VAL A 264 16.81 4.43 0.18
CA VAL A 264 17.60 5.48 0.82
C VAL A 264 16.65 6.54 1.35
N TYR A 265 16.86 6.96 2.59
CA TYR A 265 16.06 8.00 3.24
C TYR A 265 16.96 9.13 3.72
N ARG A 266 16.49 10.37 3.63
CA ARG A 266 17.23 11.55 4.08
C ARG A 266 16.41 12.43 4.99
N PHE A 267 17.03 12.96 6.04
CA PHE A 267 16.41 13.91 6.95
C PHE A 267 17.47 14.85 7.53
N ALA A 268 17.05 16.03 7.97
CA ALA A 268 17.93 17.00 8.63
C ALA A 268 17.62 17.05 10.12
N VAL A 269 18.65 17.15 10.94
CA VAL A 269 18.51 17.36 12.39
C VAL A 269 19.39 18.52 12.81
N ASN A 270 18.83 19.43 13.58
CA ASN A 270 19.57 20.50 14.24
C ASN A 270 19.62 20.24 15.74
N ARG A 271 20.76 19.68 16.19
CA ARG A 271 20.97 19.42 17.61
C ARG A 271 21.50 20.66 18.31
N MET A 272 20.67 21.27 19.14
CA MET A 272 21.02 22.41 19.98
C MET A 272 21.69 21.93 21.27
N VAL A 273 22.78 22.60 21.67
CA VAL A 273 23.53 22.32 22.91
C VAL A 273 23.18 23.37 23.96
#